data_AF-A0A402DNF6-F1
#
_entry.id   AF-A0A402DNF6-F1
#
_cell.length_a   1.000
_cell.length_b   1.000
_cell.length_c   1.000
_cell.angle_alpha   90.00
_cell.angle_beta   90.00
_cell.angle_gamma   90.00
#
_symmetry.space_group_name_H-M   'P 1'
#
loop_
_entity.id
_entity.type
_entity.pdbx_description
1 polymer ?
#
loop_
_entity_poly.entity_id
_entity_poly.type
_entity_poly.pdbx_seq_one_letter_code
_entity_poly.pdbx_strand_id
1 'polypeptide(L)'
;MTAVFRDGIDPLTDDALGRPYSRFDDGKRHAVVGFDLTFTAPKSVSVLWALADDATRVIVYDAHRAALASSLEFVEHRVIRTRIGEAGRHQVRTRGMVAAAFDHWDTRAGDPNLHTHVVIANKVQGLDGAWRSLDGRTVHAAVVTVSELYDALLADELARRLPVEWSMRDRGPRRNPAFEVDRIGDDLLAHFSTRAEAIHCAEQEWLARFEAAHGRAPTRVEATRARQHLTRATRPPKTVRPLADLLADWTNRARALTGLEPHDLAERALARRLRAGVARARRRPGGARGDGRPGARRRVDAAVGVDDVEPRRRRRPLLQAAADGVARGAACPAQRHHLRGHSGVRATG
;
A
#
# COMPACT_ATOMS: atom_id res chain seq x y z
N MET A 1 8.46 -15.82 23.51
CA MET A 1 8.38 -14.35 23.29
C MET A 1 8.74 -13.54 24.53
N THR A 2 8.07 -13.73 25.66
CA THR A 2 8.21 -12.90 26.89
C THR A 2 9.66 -12.66 27.31
N ALA A 3 10.46 -13.72 27.42
CA ALA A 3 11.89 -13.68 27.74
C ALA A 3 12.66 -12.53 27.05
N VAL A 4 12.67 -12.48 25.72
CA VAL A 4 13.42 -11.44 24.98
C VAL A 4 12.71 -10.08 24.98
N PHE A 5 11.38 -10.08 24.80
CA PHE A 5 10.60 -8.87 24.49
C PHE A 5 9.99 -8.13 25.70
N ARG A 6 10.04 -8.72 26.91
CA ARG A 6 9.57 -8.10 28.16
C ARG A 6 10.67 -8.04 29.22
N ASP A 7 11.41 -9.12 29.38
CA ASP A 7 12.32 -9.30 30.53
C ASP A 7 13.79 -9.10 30.14
N GLY A 8 14.13 -9.39 28.89
CA GLY A 8 15.42 -9.13 28.28
C GLY A 8 16.46 -10.22 28.53
N ILE A 9 15.99 -11.48 28.61
CA ILE A 9 16.76 -12.70 28.85
C ILE A 9 16.69 -13.66 27.64
N ASP A 10 17.63 -14.59 27.56
CA ASP A 10 17.67 -15.66 26.56
C ASP A 10 16.53 -16.67 26.80
N PRO A 11 15.78 -17.11 25.77
CA PRO A 11 14.65 -18.02 25.94
C PRO A 11 15.03 -19.50 26.11
N LEU A 12 16.31 -19.86 26.08
CA LEU A 12 16.82 -21.23 26.23
C LEU A 12 17.70 -21.41 27.48
N THR A 13 18.43 -20.38 27.90
CA THR A 13 19.33 -20.44 29.08
C THR A 13 18.92 -19.53 30.23
N ASP A 14 17.89 -18.69 30.06
CA ASP A 14 17.49 -17.59 30.97
C ASP A 14 18.61 -16.55 31.24
N ASP A 15 19.72 -16.58 30.49
CA ASP A 15 20.82 -15.63 30.63
C ASP A 15 20.40 -14.19 30.32
N ALA A 16 20.93 -13.23 31.08
CA ALA A 16 20.67 -11.81 30.84
C ALA A 16 21.31 -11.34 29.51
N LEU A 17 20.49 -10.86 28.56
CA LEU A 17 20.94 -10.29 27.29
C LEU A 17 21.50 -8.87 27.52
N GLY A 18 22.56 -8.75 28.30
CA GLY A 18 23.06 -7.47 28.82
C GLY A 18 22.11 -6.88 29.88
N ARG A 19 22.15 -5.56 30.07
CA ARG A 19 21.34 -4.88 31.11
C ARG A 19 19.84 -5.22 30.95
N PRO A 20 19.11 -5.56 32.03
CA PRO A 20 17.67 -5.78 31.98
C PRO A 20 16.93 -4.49 31.61
N TYR A 21 15.71 -4.62 31.10
CA TYR A 21 14.87 -3.44 30.87
C TYR A 21 14.47 -2.82 32.20
N SER A 22 14.63 -1.50 32.34
CA SER A 22 14.26 -0.79 33.56
C SER A 22 12.75 -0.83 33.78
N ARG A 23 12.32 -1.59 34.79
CA ARG A 23 10.97 -1.49 35.37
C ARG A 23 10.94 -0.19 36.19
N PHE A 24 10.10 0.76 35.76
CA PHE A 24 9.90 2.06 36.42
C PHE A 24 8.44 2.14 36.86
N ASP A 25 8.18 1.97 38.16
CA ASP A 25 6.81 1.96 38.69
C ASP A 25 6.20 3.37 38.80
N ASP A 26 7.03 4.42 38.93
CA ASP A 26 6.63 5.83 39.18
C ASP A 26 6.02 6.57 37.97
N GLY A 27 5.41 5.87 37.01
CA GLY A 27 4.67 6.46 35.87
C GLY A 27 5.50 7.31 34.89
N LYS A 28 6.84 7.35 35.02
CA LYS A 28 7.74 8.17 34.21
C LYS A 28 8.57 7.30 33.26
N ARG A 29 8.35 7.48 31.95
CA ARG A 29 9.10 6.87 30.82
C ARG A 29 9.38 5.37 30.98
N HIS A 30 8.45 4.54 30.48
CA HIS A 30 8.72 3.12 30.23
C HIS A 30 10.01 2.91 29.44
N ALA A 31 10.78 1.88 29.78
CA ALA A 31 11.92 1.46 28.96
C ALA A 31 11.44 0.97 27.59
N VAL A 32 12.13 1.37 26.53
CA VAL A 32 11.85 0.86 25.17
C VAL A 32 12.27 -0.61 25.12
N VAL A 33 11.31 -1.53 25.02
CA VAL A 33 11.58 -2.98 24.94
C VAL A 33 11.77 -3.48 23.50
N GLY A 34 11.33 -2.70 22.51
CA GLY A 34 11.46 -3.03 21.09
C GLY A 34 10.95 -1.92 20.18
N PHE A 35 11.06 -2.15 18.87
CA PHE A 35 10.62 -1.27 17.81
C PHE A 35 9.73 -2.06 16.84
N ASP A 36 8.46 -1.70 16.72
CA ASP A 36 7.53 -2.24 15.73
C ASP A 36 7.73 -1.51 14.39
N LEU A 37 8.18 -2.24 13.38
CA LEU A 37 8.14 -1.84 11.98
C LEU A 37 6.90 -2.45 11.32
N THR A 38 5.84 -1.66 11.13
CA THR A 38 4.59 -2.13 10.52
C THR A 38 4.64 -1.96 9.00
N PHE A 39 4.85 -3.05 8.25
CA PHE A 39 4.88 -3.07 6.79
C PHE A 39 3.46 -3.19 6.23
N THR A 40 2.94 -2.12 5.60
CA THR A 40 1.57 -2.07 5.05
C THR A 40 1.59 -1.97 3.53
N ALA A 41 1.03 -2.96 2.84
CA ALA A 41 0.92 -2.96 1.37
C ALA A 41 0.09 -1.77 0.84
N PRO A 42 0.29 -1.36 -0.44
CA PRO A 42 -0.59 -0.40 -1.11
C PRO A 42 -2.07 -0.80 -1.02
N LYS A 43 -2.97 0.20 -1.07
CA LYS A 43 -4.41 -0.06 -0.86
C LYS A 43 -4.98 -0.94 -1.98
N SER A 44 -4.53 -0.73 -3.21
CA SER A 44 -4.82 -1.58 -4.37
C SER A 44 -4.40 -3.03 -4.17
N VAL A 45 -3.20 -3.30 -3.68
CA VAL A 45 -2.73 -4.67 -3.37
C VAL A 45 -3.59 -5.32 -2.29
N SER A 46 -3.96 -4.57 -1.25
CA SER A 46 -4.86 -5.06 -0.19
C SER A 46 -6.27 -5.38 -0.72
N VAL A 47 -6.79 -4.58 -1.65
CA VAL A 47 -8.09 -4.82 -2.30
C VAL A 47 -8.02 -5.98 -3.30
N LEU A 48 -6.93 -6.11 -4.07
CA LEU A 48 -6.68 -7.27 -4.93
C LEU A 48 -6.71 -8.56 -4.12
N TRP A 49 -5.90 -8.63 -3.06
CA TRP A 49 -5.82 -9.78 -2.15
C TRP A 49 -7.19 -10.15 -1.54
N ALA A 50 -7.98 -9.15 -1.15
CA ALA A 50 -9.29 -9.35 -0.52
C ALA A 50 -10.40 -9.82 -1.48
N LEU A 51 -10.33 -9.50 -2.78
CA LEU A 51 -11.38 -9.80 -3.76
C LEU A 51 -11.00 -10.91 -4.76
N ALA A 52 -9.72 -11.28 -4.79
CA ALA A 52 -9.18 -12.34 -5.64
C ALA A 52 -9.61 -13.76 -5.22
N ASP A 53 -9.44 -14.70 -6.15
CA ASP A 53 -9.52 -16.13 -5.88
C ASP A 53 -8.40 -16.61 -4.93
N ASP A 54 -8.53 -17.84 -4.42
CA ASP A 54 -7.59 -18.37 -3.42
C ASP A 54 -6.16 -18.50 -3.95
N ALA A 55 -6.00 -18.87 -5.23
CA ALA A 55 -4.69 -19.01 -5.88
C ALA A 55 -3.97 -17.67 -5.99
N THR A 56 -4.63 -16.64 -6.52
CA THR A 56 -4.08 -15.29 -6.63
C THR A 56 -3.86 -14.68 -5.24
N ARG A 57 -4.74 -14.94 -4.27
CA ARG A 57 -4.59 -14.46 -2.88
C ARG A 57 -3.34 -15.02 -2.21
N VAL A 58 -3.03 -16.30 -2.42
CA VAL A 58 -1.75 -16.91 -2.00
C VAL A 58 -0.57 -16.23 -2.70
N ILE A 59 -0.61 -16.07 -4.02
CA ILE A 59 0.48 -15.44 -4.79
C ILE A 59 0.77 -14.01 -4.32
N VAL A 60 -0.26 -13.21 -4.03
CA VAL A 60 -0.11 -11.83 -3.51
C VAL A 60 0.45 -11.82 -2.08
N TYR A 61 0.03 -12.76 -1.23
CA TYR A 61 0.58 -12.91 0.12
C TYR A 61 2.05 -13.35 0.10
N ASP A 62 2.43 -14.28 -0.76
CA ASP A 62 3.83 -14.71 -0.90
C ASP A 62 4.72 -13.63 -1.53
N ALA A 63 4.16 -12.75 -2.37
CA ALA A 63 4.86 -11.56 -2.87
C ALA A 63 5.11 -10.55 -1.73
N HIS A 64 4.12 -10.32 -0.87
CA HIS A 64 4.28 -9.53 0.35
C HIS A 64 5.34 -10.13 1.29
N ARG A 65 5.34 -11.44 1.53
CA ARG A 65 6.35 -12.12 2.35
C ARG A 65 7.76 -12.03 1.77
N ALA A 66 7.92 -12.15 0.46
CA ALA A 66 9.23 -12.01 -0.19
C ALA A 66 9.77 -10.57 -0.12
N ALA A 67 8.94 -9.57 -0.44
CA ALA A 67 9.29 -8.16 -0.30
C ALA A 67 9.63 -7.77 1.15
N LEU A 68 8.89 -8.33 2.12
CA LEU A 68 9.17 -8.20 3.55
C LEU A 68 10.53 -8.80 3.91
N ALA A 69 10.82 -10.04 3.51
CA ALA A 69 12.09 -10.72 3.82
C ALA A 69 13.31 -9.92 3.32
N SER A 70 13.31 -9.50 2.05
CA SER A 70 14.39 -8.70 1.46
C SER A 70 14.50 -7.29 2.10
N SER A 71 13.39 -6.72 2.57
CA SER A 71 13.40 -5.48 3.35
C SER A 71 14.02 -5.67 4.74
N LEU A 72 13.80 -6.82 5.37
CA LEU A 72 14.37 -7.15 6.68
C LEU A 72 15.87 -7.48 6.61
N GLU A 73 16.34 -8.11 5.53
CA GLU A 73 17.78 -8.25 5.23
C GLU A 73 18.46 -6.88 5.16
N PHE A 74 17.87 -5.94 4.41
CA PHE A 74 18.36 -4.56 4.35
C PHE A 74 18.36 -3.89 5.73
N VAL A 75 17.29 -4.05 6.52
CA VAL A 75 17.21 -3.52 7.89
C VAL A 75 18.34 -4.07 8.74
N GLU A 76 18.51 -5.39 8.81
CA GLU A 76 19.57 -6.03 9.60
C GLU A 76 20.97 -5.58 9.18
N HIS A 77 21.25 -5.60 7.87
CA HIS A 77 22.59 -5.33 7.35
C HIS A 77 22.94 -3.84 7.39
N ARG A 78 21.98 -2.94 7.08
CA ARG A 78 22.23 -1.50 6.92
C ARG A 78 21.76 -0.64 8.09
N VAL A 79 20.64 -0.98 8.72
CA VAL A 79 19.97 -0.16 9.74
C VAL A 79 20.32 -0.58 11.17
N ILE A 80 20.32 -1.88 11.49
CA ILE A 80 20.48 -2.34 12.88
C ILE A 80 21.90 -2.06 13.38
N ARG A 81 22.01 -1.23 14.42
CA ARG A 81 23.28 -0.85 15.06
C ARG A 81 23.13 -0.85 16.57
N THR A 82 24.27 -0.88 17.26
CA THR A 82 24.37 -0.59 18.70
C THR A 82 25.43 0.48 18.96
N ARG A 83 25.57 0.94 20.20
CA ARG A 83 26.49 1.99 20.62
C ARG A 83 27.47 1.49 21.67
N ILE A 84 28.75 1.84 21.52
CA ILE A 84 29.84 1.45 22.41
C ILE A 84 30.73 2.64 22.79
N GLY A 85 31.61 2.40 23.76
CA GLY A 85 32.47 3.42 24.36
C GLY A 85 31.71 4.36 25.31
N GLU A 86 32.45 5.31 25.87
CA GLU A 86 31.94 6.36 26.74
C GLU A 86 30.75 7.10 26.11
N ALA A 87 29.69 7.33 26.90
CA ALA A 87 28.40 7.88 26.47
C ALA A 87 27.73 7.19 25.25
N GLY A 88 28.23 6.03 24.80
CA GLY A 88 27.83 5.39 23.55
C GLY A 88 28.23 6.19 22.30
N ARG A 89 29.38 6.87 22.33
CA ARG A 89 29.83 7.78 21.25
C ARG A 89 30.15 7.09 19.92
N HIS A 90 30.43 5.79 19.91
CA HIS A 90 30.71 5.03 18.68
C HIS A 90 29.52 4.14 18.30
N GLN A 91 28.94 4.34 17.11
CA GLN A 91 27.91 3.46 16.55
C GLN A 91 28.58 2.33 15.76
N VAL A 92 28.16 1.08 16.00
CA VAL A 92 28.79 -0.13 15.43
C VAL A 92 27.77 -1.14 14.91
N ARG A 93 28.22 -2.03 14.02
CA ARG A 93 27.43 -3.17 13.52
C ARG A 93 27.15 -4.17 14.65
N THR A 94 26.00 -4.84 14.54
CA THR A 94 25.62 -6.00 15.34
C THR A 94 25.89 -7.28 14.55
N ARG A 95 25.73 -8.44 15.20
CA ARG A 95 25.71 -9.75 14.52
C ARG A 95 24.41 -10.02 13.76
N GLY A 96 23.34 -9.31 14.10
CA GLY A 96 22.01 -9.41 13.51
C GLY A 96 20.97 -8.67 14.35
N MET A 97 19.71 -9.08 14.24
CA MET A 97 18.59 -8.68 15.09
C MET A 97 17.72 -9.86 15.53
N VAL A 98 17.01 -9.70 16.66
CA VAL A 98 15.92 -10.61 17.04
C VAL A 98 14.60 -9.91 16.78
N ALA A 99 13.70 -10.53 16.01
CA ALA A 99 12.42 -9.96 15.62
C ALA A 99 11.30 -11.00 15.60
N ALA A 100 10.05 -10.55 15.75
CA ALA A 100 8.85 -11.37 15.61
C ALA A 100 7.87 -10.68 14.64
N ALA A 101 7.36 -11.43 13.68
CA ALA A 101 6.43 -10.95 12.65
C ALA A 101 4.98 -11.39 12.97
N PHE A 102 4.01 -10.48 12.80
CA PHE A 102 2.59 -10.73 13.03
C PHE A 102 1.75 -10.17 11.88
N ASP A 103 1.12 -11.07 11.12
CA ASP A 103 0.31 -10.71 9.96
C ASP A 103 -1.11 -10.30 10.37
N HIS A 104 -1.63 -9.28 9.70
CA HIS A 104 -2.97 -8.74 9.88
C HIS A 104 -3.60 -8.39 8.51
N TRP A 105 -4.91 -8.54 8.43
CA TRP A 105 -5.65 -8.52 7.15
C TRP A 105 -6.57 -7.28 7.01
N ASP A 106 -6.89 -6.62 8.12
CA ASP A 106 -7.93 -5.59 8.21
C ASP A 106 -7.47 -4.30 8.91
N THR A 107 -8.09 -3.17 8.58
CA THR A 107 -7.97 -1.94 9.37
C THR A 107 -8.84 -2.01 10.63
N ARG A 108 -8.64 -1.08 11.57
CA ARG A 108 -9.58 -0.87 12.70
C ARG A 108 -11.01 -0.45 12.31
N ALA A 109 -11.31 -0.28 11.02
CA ALA A 109 -12.67 -0.08 10.52
C ALA A 109 -13.17 -1.29 9.70
N GLY A 110 -12.45 -2.42 9.71
CA GLY A 110 -12.80 -3.64 8.98
C GLY A 110 -12.46 -3.62 7.49
N ASP A 111 -11.87 -2.55 6.94
CA ASP A 111 -11.44 -2.51 5.52
C ASP A 111 -10.22 -3.40 5.22
N PRO A 112 -10.10 -3.98 4.00
CA PRO A 112 -8.91 -4.70 3.52
C PRO A 112 -7.61 -3.94 3.75
N ASN A 113 -6.64 -4.56 4.43
CA ASN A 113 -5.34 -3.97 4.72
C ASN A 113 -4.31 -5.05 5.02
N LEU A 114 -3.66 -5.59 3.99
CA LEU A 114 -2.58 -6.59 4.17
C LEU A 114 -1.36 -5.90 4.79
N HIS A 115 -1.04 -6.25 6.03
CA HIS A 115 0.10 -5.68 6.75
C HIS A 115 0.71 -6.63 7.78
N THR A 116 2.02 -6.52 7.99
CA THR A 116 2.76 -7.30 8.98
C THR A 116 3.48 -6.37 9.96
N HIS A 117 3.26 -6.58 11.25
CA HIS A 117 4.03 -5.94 12.32
C HIS A 117 5.29 -6.74 12.57
N VAL A 118 6.47 -6.14 12.33
CA VAL A 118 7.75 -6.75 12.70
C VAL A 118 8.28 -6.05 13.95
N VAL A 119 8.05 -6.69 15.11
CA VAL A 119 8.54 -6.21 16.40
C VAL A 119 9.98 -6.67 16.57
N ILE A 120 10.92 -5.73 16.47
CA ILE A 120 12.36 -5.93 16.68
C ILE A 120 12.67 -5.71 18.16
N ALA A 121 13.36 -6.64 18.82
CA ALA A 121 13.72 -6.51 20.22
C ALA A 121 14.75 -5.38 20.42
N ASN A 122 14.68 -4.64 21.52
CA ASN A 122 15.72 -3.67 21.90
C ASN A 122 16.94 -4.38 22.56
N LYS A 123 17.36 -5.50 21.95
CA LYS A 123 18.43 -6.40 22.37
C LYS A 123 19.15 -6.91 21.13
N VAL A 124 20.43 -6.60 21.02
CA VAL A 124 21.28 -6.97 19.89
C VAL A 124 22.68 -7.36 20.38
N GLN A 125 23.25 -8.40 19.78
CA GLN A 125 24.61 -8.83 20.09
C GLN A 125 25.62 -8.03 19.25
N GLY A 126 26.62 -7.43 19.89
CA GLY A 126 27.76 -6.83 19.19
C GLY A 126 28.62 -7.91 18.51
N LEU A 127 29.51 -7.51 17.59
CA LEU A 127 30.46 -8.45 16.97
C LEU A 127 31.35 -9.12 18.02
N ASP A 128 31.68 -8.38 19.09
CA ASP A 128 32.36 -8.81 20.31
C ASP A 128 31.57 -9.78 21.22
N GLY A 129 30.36 -10.20 20.81
CA GLY A 129 29.53 -11.15 21.57
C GLY A 129 28.74 -10.52 22.72
N ALA A 130 29.00 -9.24 23.08
CA ALA A 130 28.33 -8.60 24.20
C ALA A 130 26.96 -8.02 23.79
N TRP A 131 25.92 -8.42 24.52
CA TRP A 131 24.54 -7.99 24.32
C TRP A 131 24.30 -6.56 24.82
N ARG A 132 23.61 -5.76 23.99
CA ARG A 132 23.36 -4.32 24.20
C ARG A 132 21.99 -3.92 23.67
N SER A 133 21.54 -2.72 24.02
CA SER A 133 20.38 -2.08 23.37
C SER A 133 20.70 -1.69 21.92
N LEU A 134 19.65 -1.67 21.10
CA LEU A 134 19.65 -1.20 19.72
C LEU A 134 19.71 0.34 19.70
N ASP A 135 20.42 0.92 18.73
CA ASP A 135 20.45 2.37 18.53
C ASP A 135 19.23 2.86 17.74
N GLY A 136 18.11 3.07 18.42
CA GLY A 136 16.82 3.42 17.81
C GLY A 136 16.85 4.66 16.90
N ARG A 137 17.87 5.52 17.03
CA ARG A 137 18.13 6.64 16.10
C ARG A 137 18.29 6.16 14.65
N THR A 138 18.93 5.02 14.42
CA THR A 138 19.12 4.43 13.09
C THR A 138 17.80 3.96 12.50
N VAL A 139 17.00 3.22 13.28
CA VAL A 139 15.68 2.73 12.89
C VAL A 139 14.74 3.89 12.57
N HIS A 140 14.68 4.92 13.41
CA HIS A 140 13.86 6.12 13.14
C HIS A 140 14.33 6.93 11.92
N ALA A 141 15.64 6.99 11.65
CA ALA A 141 16.16 7.65 10.44
C ALA A 141 15.86 6.87 9.15
N ALA A 142 15.81 5.54 9.22
CA ALA A 142 15.65 4.66 8.07
C ALA A 142 14.19 4.41 7.64
N VAL A 143 13.18 4.80 8.43
CA VAL A 143 11.76 4.43 8.21
C VAL A 143 11.28 4.70 6.78
N VAL A 144 11.60 5.87 6.21
CA VAL A 144 11.21 6.22 4.84
C VAL A 144 11.92 5.32 3.83
N THR A 145 13.24 5.15 3.94
CA THR A 145 14.02 4.27 3.06
C THR A 145 13.52 2.82 3.09
N VAL A 146 13.17 2.29 4.27
CA VAL A 146 12.60 0.94 4.43
C VAL A 146 11.19 0.86 3.83
N SER A 147 10.39 1.94 3.91
CA SER A 147 9.07 2.01 3.28
C SER A 147 9.15 1.97 1.75
N GLU A 148 9.93 2.86 1.15
CA GLU A 148 10.02 2.96 -0.32
C GLU A 148 10.72 1.71 -0.91
N LEU A 149 11.67 1.11 -0.18
CA LEU A 149 12.29 -0.18 -0.55
C LEU A 149 11.25 -1.32 -0.55
N TYR A 150 10.45 -1.44 0.51
CA TYR A 150 9.38 -2.44 0.61
C TYR A 150 8.33 -2.27 -0.50
N ASP A 151 7.84 -1.05 -0.72
CA ASP A 151 6.82 -0.76 -1.74
C ASP A 151 7.36 -1.09 -3.16
N ALA A 152 8.65 -0.81 -3.44
CA ALA A 152 9.30 -1.17 -4.70
C ALA A 152 9.52 -2.68 -4.87
N LEU A 153 9.99 -3.38 -3.83
CA LEU A 153 10.17 -4.84 -3.85
C LEU A 153 8.84 -5.58 -4.02
N LEU A 154 7.77 -5.08 -3.39
CA LEU A 154 6.43 -5.63 -3.55
C LEU A 154 5.89 -5.44 -4.97
N ALA A 155 6.16 -4.29 -5.60
CA ALA A 155 5.79 -4.06 -6.99
C ALA A 155 6.50 -5.02 -7.97
N ASP A 156 7.80 -5.27 -7.77
CA ASP A 156 8.59 -6.22 -8.56
C ASP A 156 8.16 -7.69 -8.33
N GLU A 157 8.01 -8.12 -7.07
CA GLU A 157 7.53 -9.47 -6.74
C GLU A 157 6.15 -9.76 -7.34
N LEU A 158 5.22 -8.80 -7.27
CA LEU A 158 3.91 -8.94 -7.89
C LEU A 158 3.99 -8.95 -9.41
N ALA A 159 4.78 -8.07 -10.03
CA ALA A 159 4.92 -8.02 -11.49
C ALA A 159 5.63 -9.25 -12.09
N ARG A 160 6.48 -9.93 -11.31
CA ARG A 160 7.11 -11.21 -11.70
C ARG A 160 6.15 -12.41 -11.62
N ARG A 161 5.15 -12.36 -10.73
CA ARG A 161 4.25 -13.50 -10.45
C ARG A 161 2.86 -13.36 -11.08
N LEU A 162 2.38 -12.14 -11.27
CA LEU A 162 1.05 -11.82 -11.77
C LEU A 162 1.11 -10.81 -12.92
N PRO A 163 0.20 -10.86 -13.89
CA PRO A 163 0.12 -9.94 -15.03
C PRO A 163 -0.34 -8.50 -14.69
N VAL A 164 -0.10 -8.03 -13.46
CA VAL A 164 -0.52 -6.70 -12.97
C VAL A 164 0.22 -5.56 -13.67
N GLU A 165 -0.49 -4.44 -13.84
CA GLU A 165 0.08 -3.15 -14.28
C GLU A 165 0.06 -2.16 -13.12
N TRP A 166 0.97 -1.18 -13.14
CA TRP A 166 1.20 -0.25 -12.02
C TRP A 166 1.28 1.19 -12.50
N SER A 167 0.69 2.12 -11.74
CA SER A 167 0.84 3.56 -11.95
C SER A 167 1.14 4.32 -10.66
N MET A 168 1.78 5.48 -10.82
CA MET A 168 1.98 6.46 -9.76
C MET A 168 0.71 7.30 -9.60
N ARG A 169 -0.10 7.00 -8.58
CA ARG A 169 -1.30 7.79 -8.26
C ARG A 169 -0.97 8.97 -7.36
N ASP A 170 -1.54 10.14 -7.66
CA ASP A 170 -1.40 11.34 -6.84
C ASP A 170 -2.03 11.16 -5.45
N ARG A 171 -1.43 11.77 -4.42
CA ARG A 171 -1.88 11.66 -3.03
C ARG A 171 -2.10 13.03 -2.36
N GLY A 172 -2.27 14.08 -3.15
CA GLY A 172 -2.44 15.48 -2.75
C GLY A 172 -1.13 16.20 -2.41
N PRO A 173 -1.13 17.55 -2.41
CA PRO A 173 0.08 18.40 -2.39
C PRO A 173 0.92 18.36 -1.09
N ARG A 174 0.64 17.44 -0.17
CA ARG A 174 1.39 17.21 1.08
C ARG A 174 1.99 15.80 1.15
N ARG A 175 1.95 15.02 0.06
CA ARG A 175 2.46 13.65 -0.04
C ARG A 175 3.13 13.42 -1.39
N ASN A 176 4.17 12.58 -1.41
CA ASN A 176 4.64 11.97 -2.64
C ASN A 176 3.50 11.11 -3.24
N PRO A 177 3.44 10.92 -4.57
CA PRO A 177 2.63 9.85 -5.19
C PRO A 177 2.97 8.46 -4.62
N ALA A 178 2.25 7.42 -5.03
CA ALA A 178 2.70 6.04 -4.82
C ALA A 178 2.26 5.12 -5.95
N PHE A 179 2.99 4.01 -6.05
CA PHE A 179 2.59 2.83 -6.80
C PHE A 179 1.28 2.25 -6.24
N GLU A 180 0.26 2.19 -7.08
CA GLU A 180 -0.95 1.41 -6.86
C GLU A 180 -1.20 0.57 -8.14
N VAL A 181 -1.71 -0.64 -7.98
CA VAL A 181 -2.08 -1.54 -9.09
C VAL A 181 -3.17 -0.87 -9.92
N ASP A 182 -3.04 -0.91 -11.24
CA ASP A 182 -3.98 -0.32 -12.18
C ASP A 182 -5.35 -1.02 -12.18
N ARG A 183 -6.37 -0.32 -12.69
CA ARG A 183 -7.75 -0.82 -12.93
C ARG A 183 -8.57 -1.19 -11.69
N ILE A 184 -7.95 -1.29 -10.52
CA ILE A 184 -8.64 -1.19 -9.25
C ILE A 184 -9.10 0.27 -9.10
N GLY A 185 -10.40 0.50 -9.29
CA GLY A 185 -10.98 1.84 -9.42
C GLY A 185 -10.90 2.67 -8.15
N ASP A 186 -10.73 3.98 -8.28
CA ASP A 186 -10.53 4.88 -7.13
C ASP A 186 -11.73 4.86 -6.15
N ASP A 187 -12.97 4.71 -6.65
CA ASP A 187 -14.17 4.58 -5.81
C ASP A 187 -14.12 3.32 -4.90
N LEU A 188 -13.50 2.24 -5.36
CA LEU A 188 -13.32 0.99 -4.60
C LEU A 188 -12.18 1.12 -3.58
N LEU A 189 -11.05 1.73 -3.98
CA LEU A 189 -9.96 2.08 -3.05
C LEU A 189 -10.44 3.02 -1.94
N ALA A 190 -11.31 3.95 -2.28
CA ALA A 190 -11.95 4.90 -1.38
C ALA A 190 -12.92 4.25 -0.40
N HIS A 191 -13.83 3.41 -0.90
CA HIS A 191 -14.77 2.65 -0.08
C HIS A 191 -14.04 1.80 0.97
N PHE A 192 -12.89 1.23 0.61
CA PHE A 192 -12.00 0.49 1.52
C PHE A 192 -10.92 1.35 2.21
N SER A 193 -11.14 2.66 2.34
CA SER A 193 -10.24 3.59 3.06
C SER A 193 -10.95 4.38 4.17
N THR A 194 -12.07 3.87 4.71
CA THR A 194 -12.91 4.55 5.71
C THR A 194 -12.11 5.04 6.93
N ARG A 195 -11.15 4.24 7.41
CA ARG A 195 -10.29 4.61 8.55
C ARG A 195 -9.46 5.85 8.29
N ALA A 196 -8.95 6.01 7.07
CA ALA A 196 -8.12 7.15 6.66
C ALA A 196 -8.98 8.39 6.37
N GLU A 197 -10.19 8.19 5.85
CA GLU A 197 -11.17 9.25 5.65
C GLU A 197 -11.62 9.86 6.98
N ALA A 198 -11.93 9.03 7.99
CA ALA A 198 -12.23 9.51 9.35
C ALA A 198 -11.09 10.32 10.00
N ILE A 199 -9.82 10.05 9.65
CA ILE A 199 -8.68 10.89 10.09
C ILE A 199 -8.67 12.22 9.33
N HIS A 200 -8.99 12.21 8.03
CA HIS A 200 -9.02 13.41 7.20
C HIS A 200 -10.15 14.37 7.61
N CYS A 201 -11.36 13.88 7.85
CA CYS A 201 -12.49 14.67 8.37
C CYS A 201 -12.08 15.42 9.64
N ALA A 202 -11.62 14.68 10.66
CA ALA A 202 -11.21 15.26 11.94
C ALA A 202 -9.99 16.20 11.82
N GLU A 203 -9.12 15.98 10.83
CA GLU A 203 -8.03 16.90 10.48
C GLU A 203 -8.54 18.21 9.86
N GLN A 204 -9.60 18.19 9.04
CA GLN A 204 -10.18 19.44 8.50
C GLN A 204 -10.89 20.23 9.60
N GLU A 205 -11.65 19.56 10.46
CA GLU A 205 -12.26 20.19 11.62
C GLU A 205 -11.21 20.80 12.56
N TRP A 206 -10.10 20.08 12.80
CA TRP A 206 -9.00 20.61 13.61
C TRP A 206 -8.31 21.80 12.96
N LEU A 207 -8.08 21.78 11.64
CA LEU A 207 -7.51 22.91 10.88
C LEU A 207 -8.38 24.16 11.02
N ALA A 208 -9.69 24.05 10.77
CA ALA A 208 -10.63 25.17 10.86
C ALA A 208 -10.68 25.75 12.29
N ARG A 209 -10.69 24.90 13.32
CA ARG A 209 -10.62 25.33 14.73
C ARG A 209 -9.28 25.98 15.08
N PHE A 210 -8.17 25.47 14.53
CA PHE A 210 -6.84 26.03 14.76
C PHE A 210 -6.71 27.43 14.14
N GLU A 211 -7.14 27.60 12.89
CA GLU A 211 -7.07 28.86 12.16
C GLU A 211 -7.97 29.92 12.81
N ALA A 212 -9.19 29.57 13.21
CA ALA A 212 -10.10 30.46 13.95
C ALA A 212 -9.54 30.89 15.32
N ALA A 213 -8.78 30.03 16.01
CA ALA A 213 -8.22 30.34 17.34
C ALA A 213 -6.88 31.09 17.30
N HIS A 214 -6.11 31.02 16.20
CA HIS A 214 -4.75 31.58 16.12
C HIS A 214 -4.56 32.63 15.01
N GLY A 215 -5.55 32.85 14.14
CA GLY A 215 -5.43 33.77 13.00
C GLY A 215 -4.41 33.35 11.93
N ARG A 216 -3.93 32.10 11.98
CA ARG A 216 -2.92 31.56 11.04
C ARG A 216 -3.09 30.07 10.80
N ALA A 217 -2.59 29.60 9.67
CA ALA A 217 -2.39 28.17 9.42
C ALA A 217 -1.37 27.55 10.42
N PRO A 218 -1.50 26.25 10.74
CA PRO A 218 -0.53 25.55 11.57
C PRO A 218 0.76 25.24 10.81
N THR A 219 1.87 25.25 11.54
CA THR A 219 3.17 24.77 11.07
C THR A 219 3.15 23.26 10.82
N ARG A 220 4.12 22.77 10.04
CA ARG A 220 4.29 21.33 9.78
C ARG A 220 4.35 20.49 11.07
N VAL A 221 4.99 21.00 12.13
CA VAL A 221 5.12 20.29 13.41
C VAL A 221 3.79 20.22 14.16
N GLU A 222 3.04 21.32 14.21
CA GLU A 222 1.69 21.36 14.82
C GLU A 222 0.74 20.40 14.10
N ALA A 223 0.69 20.46 12.76
CA ALA A 223 -0.14 19.57 11.94
C ALA A 223 0.25 18.09 12.10
N THR A 224 1.55 17.75 12.16
CA THR A 224 2.00 16.36 12.40
C THR A 224 1.58 15.85 13.78
N ARG A 225 1.74 16.67 14.84
CA ARG A 225 1.31 16.31 16.21
C ARG A 225 -0.21 16.13 16.29
N ALA A 226 -0.96 17.05 15.68
CA ALA A 226 -2.42 16.96 15.60
C ALA A 226 -2.86 15.69 14.88
N ARG A 227 -2.32 15.40 13.68
CA ARG A 227 -2.63 14.16 12.95
C ARG A 227 -2.31 12.91 13.76
N GLN A 228 -1.19 12.88 14.51
CA GLN A 228 -0.85 11.77 15.40
C GLN A 228 -1.88 11.57 16.52
N HIS A 229 -2.33 12.66 17.16
CA HIS A 229 -3.39 12.62 18.16
C HIS A 229 -4.72 12.16 17.56
N LEU A 230 -5.17 12.76 16.46
CA LEU A 230 -6.43 12.44 15.78
C LEU A 230 -6.44 10.98 15.26
N THR A 231 -5.30 10.44 14.83
CA THR A 231 -5.14 9.01 14.46
C THR A 231 -5.41 8.06 15.64
N ARG A 232 -5.21 8.52 16.89
CA ARG A 232 -5.55 7.78 18.11
C ARG A 232 -7.00 8.06 18.55
N ALA A 233 -7.41 9.32 18.59
CA ALA A 233 -8.75 9.73 19.05
C ALA A 233 -9.89 9.16 18.18
N THR A 234 -9.72 9.12 16.85
CA THR A 234 -10.72 8.56 15.92
C THR A 234 -10.60 7.04 15.72
N ARG A 235 -9.88 6.31 16.60
CA ARG A 235 -9.59 4.88 16.41
C ARG A 235 -10.71 4.02 17.03
N PRO A 236 -11.42 3.17 16.25
CA PRO A 236 -12.37 2.22 16.82
C PRO A 236 -11.67 1.16 17.73
N PRO A 237 -12.43 0.51 18.64
CA PRO A 237 -11.95 -0.65 19.39
C PRO A 237 -11.43 -1.77 18.46
N LYS A 238 -10.63 -2.72 18.97
CA LYS A 238 -10.27 -3.91 18.16
C LYS A 238 -11.41 -4.91 18.29
N THR A 239 -12.16 -5.12 17.22
CA THR A 239 -12.87 -6.38 17.00
C THR A 239 -11.88 -7.38 16.39
N VAL A 240 -12.10 -8.67 16.63
CA VAL A 240 -11.36 -9.76 15.97
C VAL A 240 -12.39 -10.59 15.23
N ARG A 241 -12.15 -10.84 13.94
CA ARG A 241 -13.03 -11.63 13.07
C ARG A 241 -12.21 -12.71 12.37
N PRO A 242 -12.78 -13.91 12.11
CA PRO A 242 -12.21 -14.87 11.18
C PRO A 242 -11.94 -14.25 9.81
N LEU A 243 -10.91 -14.74 9.10
CA LEU A 243 -10.60 -14.25 7.76
C LEU A 243 -11.72 -14.56 6.75
N ALA A 244 -12.43 -15.68 6.89
CA ALA A 244 -13.58 -16.01 6.06
C ALA A 244 -14.69 -14.94 6.15
N ASP A 245 -15.04 -14.52 7.36
CA ASP A 245 -16.04 -13.47 7.62
C ASP A 245 -15.62 -12.11 7.04
N LEU A 246 -14.32 -11.80 7.07
CA LEU A 246 -13.75 -10.59 6.47
C LEU A 246 -13.82 -10.65 4.94
N LEU A 247 -13.38 -11.75 4.32
CA LEU A 247 -13.47 -11.98 2.88
C LEU A 247 -14.93 -11.85 2.40
N ALA A 248 -15.89 -12.50 3.10
CA ALA A 248 -17.31 -12.40 2.78
C ALA A 248 -17.87 -10.97 2.92
N ASP A 249 -17.47 -10.21 3.95
CA ASP A 249 -17.82 -8.79 4.11
C ASP A 249 -17.29 -7.94 2.95
N TRP A 250 -16.03 -8.13 2.56
CA TRP A 250 -15.39 -7.39 1.47
C TRP A 250 -16.00 -7.74 0.11
N THR A 251 -16.26 -9.02 -0.14
CA THR A 251 -17.00 -9.53 -1.30
C THR A 251 -18.36 -8.84 -1.42
N ASN A 252 -19.14 -8.80 -0.34
CA ASN A 252 -20.47 -8.21 -0.33
C ASN A 252 -20.43 -6.68 -0.49
N ARG A 253 -19.49 -5.99 0.16
CA ARG A 253 -19.30 -4.53 0.03
C ARG A 253 -18.85 -4.12 -1.37
N ALA A 254 -17.91 -4.85 -1.97
CA ALA A 254 -17.46 -4.60 -3.35
C ALA A 254 -18.59 -4.83 -4.38
N ARG A 255 -19.36 -5.92 -4.22
CA ARG A 255 -20.55 -6.21 -5.04
C ARG A 255 -21.60 -5.10 -4.91
N ALA A 256 -21.94 -4.69 -3.70
CA ALA A 256 -22.94 -3.65 -3.44
C ALA A 256 -22.53 -2.26 -3.99
N LEU A 257 -21.23 -1.96 -4.04
CA LEU A 257 -20.71 -0.71 -4.63
C LEU A 257 -20.70 -0.73 -6.17
N THR A 258 -20.35 -1.87 -6.77
CA THR A 258 -19.98 -1.93 -8.20
C THR A 258 -21.00 -2.62 -9.11
N GLY A 259 -21.89 -3.45 -8.55
CA GLY A 259 -22.79 -4.32 -9.31
C GLY A 259 -22.09 -5.48 -10.04
N LEU A 260 -20.84 -5.78 -9.70
CA LEU A 260 -20.01 -6.82 -10.33
C LEU A 260 -19.66 -7.94 -9.34
N GLU A 261 -19.24 -9.09 -9.85
CA GLU A 261 -18.66 -10.13 -8.99
C GLU A 261 -17.26 -9.70 -8.54
N PRO A 262 -16.86 -9.95 -7.29
CA PRO A 262 -15.51 -9.62 -6.81
C PRO A 262 -14.38 -10.28 -7.60
N HIS A 263 -14.61 -11.47 -8.19
CA HIS A 263 -13.64 -12.09 -9.09
C HIS A 263 -13.48 -11.30 -10.39
N ASP A 264 -14.55 -10.73 -10.99
CA ASP A 264 -14.44 -9.80 -12.12
C ASP A 264 -13.53 -8.61 -11.79
N LEU A 265 -13.63 -8.09 -10.56
CA LEU A 265 -12.85 -6.93 -10.10
C LEU A 265 -11.36 -7.27 -9.97
N ALA A 266 -11.03 -8.48 -9.49
CA ALA A 266 -9.66 -8.98 -9.45
C ALA A 266 -9.12 -9.30 -10.87
N GLU A 267 -9.88 -10.01 -11.70
CA GLU A 267 -9.51 -10.33 -13.08
C GLU A 267 -9.26 -9.07 -13.91
N ARG A 268 -10.04 -7.99 -13.71
CA ARG A 268 -9.80 -6.70 -14.38
C ARG A 268 -8.43 -6.10 -14.07
N ALA A 269 -7.88 -6.34 -12.87
CA ALA A 269 -6.53 -5.92 -12.49
C ALA A 269 -5.43 -6.87 -13.03
N LEU A 270 -5.76 -8.13 -13.30
CA LEU A 270 -4.87 -9.13 -13.91
C LEU A 270 -4.89 -9.10 -15.45
N ALA A 271 -5.93 -8.56 -16.06
CA ALA A 271 -6.04 -8.48 -17.52
C ALA A 271 -4.93 -7.60 -18.10
N ARG A 272 -4.00 -8.16 -18.89
CA ARG A 272 -2.98 -7.35 -19.59
C ARG A 272 -3.61 -6.30 -20.50
N ARG A 273 -2.96 -5.14 -20.67
CA ARG A 273 -3.39 -4.16 -21.67
C ARG A 273 -3.15 -4.75 -23.05
N LEU A 274 -4.22 -4.96 -23.82
CA LEU A 274 -4.10 -5.13 -25.25
C LEU A 274 -3.38 -3.89 -25.79
N ARG A 275 -2.11 -4.05 -26.17
CA ARG A 275 -1.31 -2.98 -26.77
C ARG A 275 -1.96 -2.64 -28.10
N ALA A 276 -2.76 -1.58 -28.13
CA ALA A 276 -3.29 -1.01 -29.36
C ALA A 276 -2.09 -0.78 -30.31
N GLY A 277 -2.03 -1.59 -31.37
CA GLY A 277 -0.84 -1.70 -32.18
C GLY A 277 -0.53 -0.36 -32.83
N VAL A 278 0.61 0.26 -32.47
CA VAL A 278 1.11 1.43 -33.19
C VAL A 278 1.60 0.95 -34.54
N ALA A 279 0.65 0.80 -35.47
CA ALA A 279 0.86 0.44 -36.85
C ALA A 279 1.65 1.57 -37.53
N ARG A 280 2.98 1.52 -37.36
CA ARG A 280 3.93 2.55 -37.79
C ARG A 280 4.08 2.50 -39.31
N ALA A 281 3.06 3.01 -39.98
CA ALA A 281 2.92 3.00 -41.44
C ALA A 281 4.16 3.63 -42.10
N ARG A 282 5.04 2.77 -42.62
CA ARG A 282 6.24 3.17 -43.35
C ARG A 282 5.85 3.76 -44.71
N ARG A 283 5.45 5.04 -44.73
CA ARG A 283 5.43 5.84 -45.95
C ARG A 283 6.84 5.84 -46.54
N ARG A 284 7.05 5.09 -47.63
CA ARG A 284 8.18 5.28 -48.53
C ARG A 284 8.04 6.66 -49.18
N PRO A 285 9.09 7.49 -49.28
CA PRO A 285 9.11 8.63 -50.20
C PRO A 285 8.92 8.14 -51.64
N GLY A 286 8.21 8.91 -52.45
CA GLY A 286 8.09 8.64 -53.90
C GLY A 286 9.40 8.97 -54.62
N GLY A 287 9.79 8.13 -55.58
CA GLY A 287 10.93 8.41 -56.46
C GLY A 287 10.62 9.52 -57.47
N ALA A 288 11.63 10.30 -57.84
CA ALA A 288 11.55 11.28 -58.92
C ALA A 288 11.55 10.60 -60.30
N ARG A 289 11.23 11.37 -61.35
CA ARG A 289 11.02 10.88 -62.72
C ARG A 289 12.34 10.56 -63.44
N GLY A 290 12.31 9.56 -64.30
CA GLY A 290 13.30 9.26 -65.35
C GLY A 290 12.57 8.75 -66.60
N ASP A 291 13.13 8.99 -67.78
CA ASP A 291 12.47 8.79 -69.09
C ASP A 291 12.83 7.44 -69.74
N GLY A 292 12.02 6.96 -70.70
CA GLY A 292 12.29 5.75 -71.48
C GLY A 292 11.06 4.94 -71.92
N ARG A 293 10.72 5.01 -73.22
CA ARG A 293 9.76 4.12 -73.94
C ARG A 293 10.55 3.11 -74.81
N PRO A 294 9.92 2.07 -75.41
CA PRO A 294 8.67 1.37 -75.08
C PRO A 294 8.82 -0.19 -75.07
N GLY A 295 7.84 -0.94 -74.53
CA GLY A 295 7.88 -2.43 -74.52
C GLY A 295 6.50 -3.10 -74.58
N ALA A 296 6.26 -3.89 -75.62
CA ALA A 296 4.96 -4.40 -76.09
C ALA A 296 4.22 -5.44 -75.19
N ARG A 297 2.86 -5.39 -75.25
CA ARG A 297 1.87 -6.48 -74.97
C ARG A 297 1.77 -6.92 -73.48
N ARG A 298 0.62 -7.36 -72.94
CA ARG A 298 -0.59 -8.00 -73.50
C ARG A 298 -1.85 -7.67 -72.65
N ARG A 299 -3.07 -7.96 -73.14
CA ARG A 299 -4.33 -7.89 -72.37
C ARG A 299 -4.56 -9.14 -71.51
N VAL A 300 -5.33 -9.00 -70.42
CA VAL A 300 -6.51 -9.83 -70.08
C VAL A 300 -7.57 -8.90 -69.44
N ASP A 301 -8.87 -9.21 -69.58
CA ASP A 301 -10.01 -8.36 -69.23
C ASP A 301 -10.90 -8.98 -68.10
N ALA A 302 -11.91 -8.21 -67.61
CA ALA A 302 -13.05 -8.61 -66.73
C ALA A 302 -12.74 -8.98 -65.25
N ALA A 303 -13.66 -8.88 -64.27
CA ALA A 303 -15.07 -8.45 -64.15
C ALA A 303 -15.26 -7.71 -62.78
N VAL A 304 -16.04 -6.63 -62.56
CA VAL A 304 -17.51 -6.39 -62.59
C VAL A 304 -18.30 -7.01 -61.41
N GLY A 305 -19.13 -6.18 -60.73
CA GLY A 305 -19.87 -6.42 -59.47
C GLY A 305 -19.57 -5.29 -58.46
N VAL A 306 -20.43 -4.31 -58.10
CA VAL A 306 -21.89 -4.06 -58.13
C VAL A 306 -22.75 -5.05 -57.34
N ASP A 307 -23.59 -4.68 -56.36
CA ASP A 307 -23.83 -3.43 -55.56
C ASP A 307 -24.42 -3.86 -54.16
N ASP A 308 -25.00 -3.10 -53.21
CA ASP A 308 -25.64 -1.76 -53.16
C ASP A 308 -25.72 -1.17 -51.70
N VAL A 309 -26.33 0.02 -51.58
CA VAL A 309 -26.93 0.79 -50.44
C VAL A 309 -27.60 -0.02 -49.30
N GLU A 310 -27.85 0.45 -48.05
CA GLU A 310 -27.39 1.48 -47.09
C GLU A 310 -28.29 1.34 -45.79
N PRO A 311 -29.01 2.29 -45.12
CA PRO A 311 -29.02 2.33 -43.63
C PRO A 311 -30.38 2.47 -42.87
N ARG A 312 -30.39 2.28 -41.52
CA ARG A 312 -30.75 3.32 -40.48
C ARG A 312 -31.23 2.86 -39.07
N ARG A 313 -30.75 3.64 -38.07
CA ARG A 313 -31.45 4.23 -36.89
C ARG A 313 -31.87 3.41 -35.63
N ARG A 314 -31.25 3.83 -34.52
CA ARG A 314 -31.70 3.93 -33.10
C ARG A 314 -33.21 3.84 -32.79
N ARG A 315 -33.53 3.32 -31.59
CA ARG A 315 -34.43 3.97 -30.59
C ARG A 315 -34.16 3.52 -29.14
N ARG A 316 -34.67 4.29 -28.17
CA ARG A 316 -34.70 4.05 -26.71
C ARG A 316 -36.07 3.48 -26.30
N PRO A 317 -36.19 2.89 -25.09
CA PRO A 317 -37.17 3.41 -24.12
C PRO A 317 -36.56 4.04 -22.84
N LEU A 318 -37.44 4.41 -21.91
CA LEU A 318 -37.21 4.97 -20.56
C LEU A 318 -38.18 4.25 -19.56
N LEU A 319 -38.24 4.72 -18.31
CA LEU A 319 -39.10 4.26 -17.19
C LEU A 319 -38.61 2.98 -16.49
N GLN A 320 -38.76 2.82 -15.16
CA GLN A 320 -38.94 3.82 -14.07
C GLN A 320 -38.36 3.26 -12.76
N ALA A 321 -38.25 4.08 -11.71
CA ALA A 321 -37.62 3.73 -10.45
C ALA A 321 -38.52 2.90 -9.50
N ALA A 322 -37.88 2.03 -8.73
CA ALA A 322 -38.27 1.69 -7.36
C ALA A 322 -37.11 2.07 -6.44
N ALA A 323 -37.41 2.51 -5.21
CA ALA A 323 -36.40 2.93 -4.24
C ALA A 323 -36.72 2.31 -2.89
N ASP A 324 -35.70 1.78 -2.20
CA ASP A 324 -35.81 1.45 -0.78
C ASP A 324 -34.45 1.51 -0.08
N GLY A 325 -34.49 1.53 1.26
CA GLY A 325 -33.43 2.07 2.11
C GLY A 325 -32.05 1.39 2.04
N VAL A 326 -31.06 2.11 1.50
CA VAL A 326 -29.63 1.91 1.83
C VAL A 326 -29.17 3.06 2.72
N ALA A 327 -28.65 2.73 3.92
CA ALA A 327 -28.15 3.70 4.87
C ALA A 327 -26.92 4.44 4.31
N ARG A 328 -27.10 5.71 3.92
CA ARG A 328 -26.01 6.57 3.48
C ARG A 328 -25.10 6.89 4.66
N GLY A 329 -23.91 6.28 4.70
CA GLY A 329 -22.84 6.73 5.58
C GLY A 329 -22.58 8.22 5.33
N ALA A 330 -22.58 9.01 6.40
CA ALA A 330 -22.48 10.46 6.29
C ALA A 330 -21.12 10.87 5.73
N ALA A 331 -21.11 11.38 4.49
CA ALA A 331 -19.93 12.00 3.90
C ALA A 331 -19.53 13.27 4.69
N CYS A 332 -18.26 13.63 4.64
CA CYS A 332 -17.78 14.87 5.26
C CYS A 332 -18.56 16.07 4.70
N PRO A 333 -19.09 16.99 5.53
CA PRO A 333 -19.81 18.18 5.06
C PRO A 333 -19.03 19.07 4.08
N ALA A 334 -17.71 18.91 3.99
CA ALA A 334 -16.81 19.69 3.14
C ALA A 334 -16.45 18.99 1.80
N GLN A 335 -16.96 17.80 1.47
CA GLN A 335 -16.44 17.02 0.34
C GLN A 335 -17.25 17.09 -0.95
N ARG A 336 -16.59 17.64 -1.98
CA ARG A 336 -16.57 17.04 -3.33
C ARG A 336 -15.11 16.77 -3.71
N HIS A 337 -14.82 15.53 -4.09
CA HIS A 337 -13.52 14.97 -4.53
C HIS A 337 -12.42 14.73 -3.47
N HIS A 338 -11.49 13.83 -3.85
CA HIS A 338 -10.27 13.37 -3.16
C HIS A 338 -10.43 12.48 -1.92
N LEU A 339 -10.56 11.18 -2.21
CA LEU A 339 -10.62 10.05 -1.27
C LEU A 339 -9.22 9.46 -1.03
N ARG A 340 -8.90 9.02 0.19
CA ARG A 340 -7.50 9.09 0.70
C ARG A 340 -6.93 7.80 1.32
N GLY A 341 -6.34 6.93 0.50
CA GLY A 341 -5.62 5.73 0.96
C GLY A 341 -4.37 6.00 1.83
N HIS A 342 -3.97 5.03 2.65
CA HIS A 342 -2.73 5.03 3.46
C HIS A 342 -1.95 3.73 3.21
N SER A 343 -0.64 3.84 2.98
CA SER A 343 0.33 2.74 2.80
C SER A 343 1.67 3.13 3.42
N GLY A 344 2.61 2.19 3.47
CA GLY A 344 4.01 2.42 3.87
C GLY A 344 4.36 2.06 5.32
N VAL A 345 5.66 1.93 5.57
CA VAL A 345 6.25 1.45 6.84
C VAL A 345 6.21 2.53 7.93
N ARG A 346 5.95 2.11 9.17
CA ARG A 346 6.02 2.97 10.36
C ARG A 346 6.84 2.30 11.46
N ALA A 347 7.74 3.06 12.09
CA ALA A 347 8.36 2.66 13.35
C ALA A 347 7.58 3.22 14.55
N THR A 348 7.26 2.36 15.52
CA THR A 348 6.85 2.78 16.87
C THR A 348 7.64 2.05 17.96
N GLY A 349 8.03 2.79 18.99
CA GLY A 349 8.72 2.36 20.21
C GLY A 349 8.58 3.43 21.29
#